data_AF-A0A348B4Q2-F1
#
_entry.id   AF-A0A348B4Q2-F1
#
_cell.length_a   1.000
_cell.length_b   1.000
_cell.length_c   1.000
_cell.angle_alpha   90.00
_cell.angle_beta   90.00
_cell.angle_gamma   90.00
#
_symmetry.space_group_name_H-M   'P 1'
#
loop_
_entity.id
_entity.type
_entity.pdbx_description
1 polymer ?
#
loop_
_entity_poly.entity_id
_entity_poly.type
_entity_poly.pdbx_seq_one_letter_code
_entity_poly.pdbx_strand_id
1 'polypeptide(L)'
;MGVIVRKIHTKKDGGNVWLRVTEEPPSMKNENPSDGYFFVRVGDDSGDKVIRLSDEEALDVAQRILESYRRHVKIYEKLEDESYRMYKMKSDENEED
;
A
#
# COMPACT_ATOMS: atom_id res chain seq x y z
N MET A 1 18.81 -12.79 0.19
CA MET A 1 18.05 -11.54 0.13
C MET A 1 16.72 -11.74 -0.58
N GLY A 2 15.74 -12.34 0.11
CA GLY A 2 14.35 -12.37 -0.33
C GLY A 2 13.67 -11.03 -0.06
N VAL A 3 13.66 -10.12 -1.04
CA VAL A 3 12.87 -8.89 -0.94
C VAL A 3 11.44 -9.21 -1.37
N ILE A 4 10.49 -9.21 -0.43
CA ILE A 4 9.08 -9.48 -0.70
C ILE A 4 8.47 -8.29 -1.46
N VAL A 5 8.76 -7.07 -1.01
CA VAL A 5 8.23 -5.83 -1.61
C VAL A 5 9.30 -4.77 -1.67
N ARG A 6 9.39 -4.05 -2.80
CA ARG A 6 10.10 -2.78 -2.94
C ARG A 6 9.27 -1.82 -3.76
N LYS A 7 8.91 -0.67 -3.17
CA LYS A 7 8.24 0.43 -3.85
C LYS A 7 9.01 1.72 -3.59
N ILE A 8 9.21 2.51 -4.64
CA ILE A 8 9.82 3.83 -4.58
C ILE A 8 8.80 4.79 -5.19
N HIS A 9 8.57 5.90 -4.51
CA HIS A 9 7.70 6.96 -4.94
C HIS A 9 8.47 8.27 -4.94
N THR A 10 8.49 8.96 -6.07
CA THR A 10 9.10 10.27 -6.21
C THR A 10 8.05 11.33 -5.90
N LYS A 11 8.31 12.13 -4.87
CA LYS A 11 7.53 13.29 -4.46
C LYS A 11 7.59 14.38 -5.55
N LYS A 12 6.62 15.29 -5.53
CA LYS A 12 6.54 16.40 -6.49
C LYS A 12 7.71 17.40 -6.37
N ASP A 13 8.37 17.44 -5.23
CA ASP A 13 9.56 18.27 -4.95
C ASP A 13 10.87 17.60 -5.40
N GLY A 14 10.80 16.41 -6.01
CA GLY A 14 11.95 15.65 -6.49
C GLY A 14 12.56 14.68 -5.47
N GLY A 15 12.10 14.70 -4.21
CA GLY A 15 12.56 13.74 -3.21
C GLY A 15 11.96 12.34 -3.40
N ASN A 16 12.58 11.30 -2.86
CA ASN A 16 12.07 9.94 -2.91
C ASN A 16 11.62 9.44 -1.54
N VAL A 17 10.56 8.64 -1.54
CA VAL A 17 10.12 7.82 -0.41
C VAL A 17 10.10 6.38 -0.86
N TRP A 18 10.52 5.45 0.00
CA TRP A 18 10.46 4.03 -0.32
C TRP A 18 9.91 3.19 0.83
N LEU A 19 9.30 2.09 0.42
CA LEU A 19 8.86 1.01 1.27
C LEU A 19 9.57 -0.27 0.82
N ARG A 20 10.18 -0.98 1.77
CA ARG A 20 10.75 -2.31 1.56
C ARG A 20 10.25 -3.27 2.64
N VAL A 21 9.86 -4.47 2.24
CA VAL A 21 9.48 -5.55 3.16
C VAL A 21 10.39 -6.75 2.91
N THR A 22 11.02 -7.29 3.96
CA THR A 22 11.92 -8.45 3.92
C THR A 22 11.66 -9.40 5.08
N GLU A 23 11.97 -10.68 4.88
CA GLU A 23 11.96 -11.70 5.95
C GLU A 23 13.33 -11.80 6.64
N GLU A 24 14.37 -11.28 5.99
CA GLU A 24 15.72 -11.24 6.56
C GLU A 24 15.85 -10.02 7.50
N PRO A 25 16.42 -10.20 8.71
CA PRO A 25 16.74 -9.08 9.58
C PRO A 25 17.71 -8.12 8.89
N PRO A 26 17.59 -6.80 9.12
CA PRO A 26 18.64 -5.89 8.70
C PRO A 26 19.94 -6.31 9.37
N SER A 27 21.10 -5.99 8.77
CA SER A 27 22.43 -6.29 9.32
C SER A 27 22.62 -5.60 10.68
N MET A 28 22.03 -6.15 11.74
CA MET A 28 22.11 -5.66 13.10
C MET A 28 23.35 -6.24 13.75
N LYS A 29 24.17 -5.38 14.33
CA LYS A 29 25.47 -5.74 14.86
C LYS A 29 25.44 -6.65 16.09
N ASN A 30 24.30 -6.96 16.71
CA ASN A 30 24.28 -7.66 18.01
C ASN A 30 22.90 -8.19 18.43
N GLU A 31 22.14 -8.84 17.55
CA GLU A 31 20.98 -9.62 18.00
C GLU A 31 20.95 -10.98 17.30
N ASN A 32 20.87 -12.05 18.10
CA ASN A 32 20.69 -13.40 17.59
C ASN A 32 19.41 -13.41 16.73
N PRO A 33 19.48 -13.88 15.48
CA PRO A 33 18.29 -14.00 14.66
C PRO A 33 17.43 -15.12 15.24
N SER A 34 16.44 -14.76 16.04
CA SER A 34 15.30 -15.64 16.29
C SER A 34 14.49 -15.69 15.00
N ASP A 35 14.37 -16.88 14.41
CA ASP A 35 13.56 -17.14 13.22
C ASP A 35 12.13 -16.58 13.36
N GLY A 36 11.56 -16.05 12.26
CA GLY A 36 10.13 -15.68 12.15
C GLY A 36 9.78 -14.21 12.44
N TYR A 37 10.42 -13.25 11.76
CA TYR A 37 10.02 -11.84 11.83
C TYR A 37 9.98 -11.18 10.46
N PHE A 38 9.01 -10.29 10.25
CA PHE A 38 8.92 -9.45 9.06
C PHE A 38 9.52 -8.07 9.36
N PHE A 39 10.29 -7.56 8.42
CA PHE A 39 10.93 -6.26 8.54
C PHE A 39 10.36 -5.30 7.51
N VAL A 40 9.73 -4.23 8.00
CA VAL A 40 9.22 -3.14 7.16
C VAL A 40 10.17 -1.96 7.29
N ARG A 41 10.80 -1.59 6.18
CA ARG A 41 11.64 -0.40 6.07
C ARG A 41 10.89 0.68 5.33
N VAL A 42 10.69 1.82 6.00
CA VAL A 42 10.13 3.04 5.42
C VAL A 42 11.18 4.11 5.50
N GLY A 43 11.53 4.73 4.39
CA GLY A 43 12.53 5.79 4.37
C GLY A 43 12.27 6.83 3.30
N ASP A 44 12.98 7.94 3.43
CA ASP A 44 13.10 8.96 2.40
C ASP A 44 14.55 9.41 2.29
N ASP A 45 14.83 10.41 1.46
CA ASP A 45 16.20 10.90 1.23
C ASP A 45 16.90 11.37 2.52
N SER A 46 16.16 11.63 3.61
CA SER A 46 16.72 12.04 4.91
C SER A 46 17.09 10.87 5.82
N GLY A 47 16.61 9.65 5.53
CA GLY A 47 16.95 8.45 6.28
C GLY A 47 15.88 7.37 6.25
N ASP A 48 16.22 6.20 6.76
CA ASP A 48 15.32 5.05 6.86
C ASP A 48 14.98 4.68 8.32
N LYS A 49 13.74 4.22 8.49
CA LYS A 49 13.25 3.60 9.72
C LYS A 49 12.95 2.14 9.43
N VAL A 50 13.37 1.26 10.33
CA VAL A 50 13.05 -0.17 10.25
C VAL A 50 12.13 -0.53 11.41
N ILE A 51 11.03 -1.20 11.08
CA ILE A 51 10.04 -1.72 12.00
C ILE A 51 10.12 -3.24 11.93
N ARG A 52 10.26 -3.89 13.09
CA ARG A 52 10.17 -5.35 13.22
C ARG A 52 8.73 -5.70 13.58
N LEU A 53 8.14 -6.60 12.81
CA LEU A 53 6.80 -7.14 13.03
C LEU A 53 6.92 -8.63 13.32
N SER A 54 6.16 -9.12 14.30
CA SER A 54 5.86 -10.54 14.47
C SER A 54 5.00 -11.06 13.32
N ASP A 55 4.89 -12.39 13.19
CA ASP A 55 4.06 -13.04 12.18
C ASP A 55 2.58 -12.61 12.27
N GLU A 56 2.03 -12.49 13.49
CA GLU A 56 0.65 -12.06 13.71
C GLU A 56 0.42 -10.60 13.28
N GLU A 57 1.35 -9.70 13.62
CA GLU A 57 1.29 -8.30 13.22
C GLU A 57 1.42 -8.13 11.70
N ALA A 58 2.31 -8.90 11.08
CA ALA A 58 2.47 -8.89 9.63
C ALA A 58 1.21 -9.37 8.92
N LEU A 59 0.55 -10.42 9.44
CA LEU A 59 -0.70 -10.94 8.92
C LEU A 59 -1.85 -9.91 9.05
N ASP A 60 -2.02 -9.28 10.21
CA ASP A 60 -3.05 -8.26 10.42
C ASP A 60 -2.87 -7.08 9.44
N VAL A 61 -1.64 -6.57 9.31
CA VAL A 61 -1.34 -5.47 8.37
C VAL A 61 -1.68 -5.87 6.92
N ALA A 62 -1.26 -7.07 6.49
CA ALA A 62 -1.55 -7.56 5.15
C ALA A 62 -3.06 -7.70 4.89
N GLN A 63 -3.82 -8.25 5.84
CA GLN A 63 -5.27 -8.39 5.74
C GLN A 63 -5.96 -7.03 5.66
N ARG A 64 -5.57 -6.06 6.50
CA ARG A 64 -6.15 -4.71 6.48
C ARG A 64 -5.90 -3.97 5.17
N ILE A 65 -4.72 -4.12 4.58
CA ILE A 65 -4.41 -3.55 3.26
C ILE A 65 -5.31 -4.21 2.20
N LEU A 66 -5.42 -5.54 2.22
CA LEU A 66 -6.23 -6.28 1.26
C LEU A 66 -7.72 -5.93 1.35
N GLU A 67 -8.27 -5.84 2.56
CA GLU A 67 -9.66 -5.45 2.79
C GLU A 67 -9.93 -4.00 2.36
N SER A 68 -9.00 -3.09 2.64
CA SER A 68 -9.11 -1.70 2.22
C SER A 68 -9.06 -1.57 0.70
N TYR A 69 -8.16 -2.32 0.04
CA TYR A 69 -8.14 -2.44 -1.41
C TYR A 69 -9.47 -2.96 -1.97
N ARG A 70 -9.98 -4.08 -1.43
CA ARG A 70 -11.27 -4.66 -1.85
C ARG A 70 -12.43 -3.68 -1.69
N ARG A 71 -12.46 -2.93 -0.59
CA ARG A 71 -13.47 -1.88 -0.37
C ARG A 71 -13.33 -0.77 -1.39
N HIS A 72 -12.12 -0.25 -1.59
CA HIS A 72 -11.87 0.82 -2.57
C HIS A 72 -12.29 0.40 -3.97
N VAL A 73 -11.77 -0.72 -4.49
CA VAL A 73 -12.11 -1.17 -5.85
C VAL A 73 -13.62 -1.38 -6.01
N LYS A 74 -14.28 -2.06 -5.08
CA LYS A 74 -15.73 -2.28 -5.15
C LYS A 74 -16.56 -1.01 -5.01
N ILE A 75 -16.09 -0.01 -4.29
CA ILE A 75 -16.79 1.26 -4.11
C ILE A 75 -16.57 2.16 -5.33
N TYR A 76 -15.35 2.22 -5.86
CA TYR A 76 -15.02 3.06 -7.01
C TYR A 76 -15.61 2.52 -8.32
N GLU A 77 -15.64 1.20 -8.53
CA GLU A 77 -16.39 0.63 -9.68
C GLU A 77 -17.88 1.03 -9.62
N LYS A 78 -18.49 0.99 -8.42
CA LYS A 78 -19.88 1.43 -8.24
C LYS A 78 -20.08 2.92 -8.46
N LEU A 79 -19.13 3.75 -8.03
CA LEU A 79 -19.18 5.20 -8.26
C LEU A 79 -19.00 5.55 -9.73
N GLU A 80 -18.17 4.81 -10.46
CA GLU A 80 -17.98 4.96 -11.90
C GLU A 80 -19.27 4.58 -12.65
N ASP A 81 -19.88 3.45 -12.31
CA ASP A 81 -21.18 3.02 -12.85
C ASP A 81 -22.32 3.99 -12.50
N GLU A 82 -22.39 4.49 -11.26
CA GLU A 82 -23.38 5.50 -10.85
C GLU A 82 -23.16 6.83 -11.57
N SER A 83 -21.90 7.27 -11.71
CA SER A 83 -21.58 8.50 -12.44
C SER A 83 -21.93 8.40 -13.93
N TYR A 84 -21.69 7.25 -14.56
CA TYR A 84 -22.08 6.99 -15.94
C TYR A 84 -23.60 6.95 -16.11
N ARG A 85 -24.33 6.31 -15.17
CA ARG A 85 -25.80 6.32 -15.16
C ARG A 85 -26.37 7.72 -15.00
N MET A 86 -25.81 8.52 -14.08
CA MET A 86 -26.22 9.90 -13.85
C MET A 86 -25.93 10.80 -15.06
N TYR A 87 -24.79 10.59 -15.73
CA TYR A 87 -24.45 11.30 -16.96
C TYR A 87 -25.41 10.95 -18.10
N LYS A 88 -25.72 9.66 -18.28
CA LYS A 88 -26.66 9.19 -19.30
C LYS A 88 -28.09 9.68 -19.06
N MET A 89 -28.58 9.65 -17.81
CA MET A 89 -29.88 10.24 -17.48
C MET A 89 -29.94 11.72 -17.84
N LYS A 90 -28.88 12.48 -17.55
CA LYS A 90 -28.81 13.90 -17.94
C LYS A 90 -28.71 14.13 -19.44
N SER A 91 -28.05 13.25 -20.21
CA SER A 91 -28.02 13.41 -21.67
C SER A 91 -29.38 13.14 -22.28
N ASP A 92 -30.06 12.09 -21.82
CA ASP A 92 -31.35 11.68 -22.32
C ASP A 92 -32.43 12.73 -21.99
N GLU A 93 -32.38 13.38 -20.81
CA GLU A 93 -33.26 14.50 -20.45
C GLU A 93 -33.03 15.78 -21.28
N ASN A 94 -31.85 15.99 -21.87
CA ASN A 94 -31.56 17.18 -22.70
C ASN A 94 -31.86 16.98 -24.19
N GLU A 95 -32.15 15.75 -24.64
CA GLU A 95 -32.53 15.44 -26.03
C GLU A 95 -34.06 15.45 -26.25
N GLU A 96 -34.87 15.55 -25.18
CA GLU A 96 -36.34 15.58 -25.25
C GLU A 96 -36.94 17.01 -25.20
N ASP A 97 -36.12 18.07 -25.15
CA ASP A 97 -36.51 19.50 -25.28
C ASP A 97 -36.17 20.08 -26.68
#